data_AF-A0A345P1P8-F1
#
_entry.id   AF-A0A345P1P8-F1
#
_cell.length_a   1.000
_cell.length_b   1.000
_cell.length_c   1.000
_cell.angle_alpha   90.00
_cell.angle_beta   90.00
_cell.angle_gamma   90.00
#
_symmetry.space_group_name_H-M   'P 1'
#
loop_
_entity.id
_entity.type
_entity.pdbx_description
1 polymer ?
#
loop_
_entity_poly.entity_id
_entity_poly.type
_entity_poly.pdbx_seq_one_letter_code
_entity_poly.pdbx_strand_id
1 'polypeptide(L)'
;MKKLLVMAMFLVLAVALAACSDKNEPAKGDSPEGDTQAQVAVIEKFIDITYFDEGTYEDFKALYADPENVNTKEEFDEFRKNNDPKQTFPIDSDKPEDIKKHLVVKEIDENNAEVYWVKDLKDEKKEEATSVWAVTKVDGEWKVN
;
A
#
# COMPACT_ATOMS: atom_id res chain seq x y z
N MET A 1 14.43 -40.28 27.23
CA MET A 1 14.76 -39.10 28.08
C MET A 1 16.20 -39.24 28.56
N LYS A 2 16.92 -38.10 28.62
CA LYS A 2 18.33 -37.91 29.02
C LYS A 2 19.38 -38.34 27.99
N LYS A 3 19.74 -37.41 27.11
CA LYS A 3 21.10 -37.30 26.57
C LYS A 3 21.69 -36.02 27.15
N LEU A 4 22.58 -36.21 28.13
CA LEU A 4 23.35 -35.15 28.76
C LEU A 4 24.50 -34.76 27.82
N LEU A 5 24.49 -33.49 27.44
CA LEU A 5 25.59 -32.56 27.30
C LEU A 5 27.02 -33.13 27.29
N VAL A 6 27.64 -33.09 26.11
CA VAL A 6 29.09 -33.02 25.85
C VAL A 6 29.15 -32.03 24.68
N MET A 7 29.85 -30.90 24.70
CA MET A 7 31.31 -30.83 24.67
C MET A 7 31.75 -29.35 24.59
N ALA A 8 33.01 -29.13 24.95
CA ALA A 8 33.93 -28.16 24.34
C ALA A 8 33.77 -26.66 24.65
N MET A 9 34.29 -26.32 25.82
CA MET A 9 35.42 -25.38 26.02
C MET A 9 36.16 -24.87 24.77
N PHE A 10 36.49 -23.56 24.84
CA PHE A 10 37.53 -22.78 24.14
C PHE A 10 37.32 -22.38 22.68
N LEU A 11 37.20 -21.06 22.44
CA LEU A 11 38.34 -20.25 22.00
C LEU A 11 38.03 -18.75 22.17
N VAL A 12 38.75 -18.07 23.06
CA VAL A 12 38.81 -16.61 23.09
C VAL A 12 39.92 -16.20 22.12
N LEU A 13 39.55 -15.61 20.99
CA LEU A 13 40.50 -14.78 20.23
C LEU A 13 40.02 -13.32 20.33
N ALA A 14 40.67 -12.59 21.24
CA ALA A 14 40.67 -11.14 21.22
C ALA A 14 41.66 -10.71 20.12
N VAL A 15 41.13 -10.17 19.03
CA VAL A 15 41.90 -9.32 18.12
C VAL A 15 41.44 -7.89 18.38
N ALA A 16 42.29 -7.12 19.05
CA ALA A 16 42.16 -5.66 19.10
C ALA A 16 43.18 -5.09 18.12
N LEU A 17 42.74 -4.29 17.15
CA LEU A 17 43.42 -3.07 16.67
C LEU A 17 42.57 -2.33 15.63
N ALA A 18 42.01 -1.21 16.11
CA ALA A 18 41.88 0.10 15.47
C ALA A 18 41.52 0.20 13.96
N ALA A 19 40.30 0.65 13.69
CA ALA A 19 39.99 1.78 12.79
C ALA A 19 38.48 2.03 12.82
N CYS A 20 38.06 3.29 12.76
CA CYS A 20 36.66 3.69 12.68
C CYS A 20 35.96 3.03 11.49
N SER A 21 34.91 2.25 11.73
CA SER A 21 33.72 2.03 10.89
C SER A 21 32.97 0.78 11.35
N ASP A 22 31.69 0.71 10.99
CA ASP A 22 30.78 -0.42 11.19
C ASP A 22 30.35 -0.73 12.63
N LYS A 23 29.38 0.08 13.10
CA LYS A 23 28.25 -0.54 13.81
C LYS A 23 27.47 -1.36 12.78
N ASN A 24 27.81 -2.63 12.69
CA ASN A 24 26.92 -3.64 12.12
C ASN A 24 25.77 -3.82 13.13
N GLU A 25 24.79 -2.90 13.06
CA GLU A 25 23.46 -3.16 13.60
C GLU A 25 22.88 -4.34 12.80
N PRO A 26 22.18 -5.29 13.43
CA PRO A 26 21.40 -6.25 12.66
C PRO A 26 20.46 -5.43 11.77
N ALA A 27 20.52 -5.66 10.46
CA ALA A 27 19.68 -5.00 9.47
C ALA A 27 18.25 -4.94 10.00
N LYS A 28 17.80 -3.72 10.31
CA LYS A 28 16.38 -3.43 10.51
C LYS A 28 15.69 -3.90 9.25
N GLY A 29 14.87 -4.94 9.37
CA GLY A 29 13.81 -5.15 8.41
C GLY A 29 12.82 -3.99 8.55
N ASP A 30 13.09 -2.91 7.83
CA ASP A 30 12.02 -2.02 7.34
C ASP A 30 11.34 -2.87 6.24
N SER A 31 10.06 -3.23 6.26
CA SER A 31 8.86 -2.49 6.65
C SER A 31 7.67 -3.45 6.67
N PRO A 32 6.71 -3.31 7.59
CA PRO A 32 5.31 -3.62 7.28
C PRO A 32 4.43 -2.36 7.23
N GLU A 33 4.70 -1.38 8.09
CA GLU A 33 3.83 -0.20 8.24
C GLU A 33 4.05 0.85 7.14
N GLY A 34 5.28 1.03 6.65
CA GLY A 34 5.60 2.05 5.64
C GLY A 34 5.10 1.72 4.24
N ASP A 35 5.14 0.44 3.85
CA ASP A 35 4.62 0.01 2.54
C ASP A 35 3.09 -0.03 2.52
N THR A 36 2.45 -0.48 3.61
CA THR A 36 0.99 -0.40 3.78
C THR A 36 0.49 1.03 3.61
N GLN A 37 1.16 2.01 4.24
CA GLN A 37 0.77 3.41 4.12
C GLN A 37 0.89 3.94 2.68
N ALA A 38 1.93 3.54 1.95
CA ALA A 38 2.14 3.97 0.57
C ALA A 38 1.12 3.36 -0.41
N GLN A 39 0.72 2.10 -0.20
CA GLN A 39 -0.34 1.43 -0.97
C GLN A 39 -1.70 2.11 -0.76
N VAL A 40 -2.03 2.49 0.47
CA VAL A 40 -3.24 3.26 0.75
C VAL A 40 -3.18 4.63 0.08
N ALA A 41 -2.05 5.34 0.19
CA ALA A 41 -1.91 6.71 -0.33
C ALA A 41 -2.15 6.84 -1.84
N VAL A 42 -1.73 5.85 -2.66
CA VAL A 42 -2.02 5.89 -4.10
C VAL A 42 -3.53 5.77 -4.39
N ILE A 43 -4.26 4.99 -3.58
CA ILE A 43 -5.72 4.85 -3.72
C ILE A 43 -6.48 6.02 -3.11
N GLU A 44 -6.00 6.63 -2.03
CA GLU A 44 -6.57 7.88 -1.53
C GLU A 44 -6.51 8.97 -2.61
N LYS A 45 -5.36 9.13 -3.27
CA LYS A 45 -5.21 10.09 -4.37
C LYS A 45 -6.07 9.74 -5.58
N PHE A 46 -6.22 8.45 -5.91
CA PHE A 46 -7.18 7.99 -6.91
C PHE A 46 -8.59 8.47 -6.56
N ILE A 47 -9.06 8.20 -5.35
CA ILE A 47 -10.41 8.55 -4.88
C ILE A 47 -10.65 10.06 -4.97
N ASP A 48 -9.71 10.85 -4.48
CA ASP A 48 -9.77 12.32 -4.49
C ASP A 48 -9.94 12.85 -5.92
N ILE A 49 -9.14 12.33 -6.84
CA ILE A 49 -9.22 12.72 -8.25
C ILE A 49 -10.55 12.24 -8.85
N THR A 50 -10.95 10.98 -8.68
CA THR A 50 -12.08 10.44 -9.42
C THR A 50 -13.46 10.83 -8.89
N TYR A 51 -13.57 11.09 -7.59
CA TYR A 51 -14.86 11.27 -6.92
C TYR A 51 -15.06 12.66 -6.30
N PHE A 52 -13.98 13.42 -6.09
CA PHE A 52 -14.03 14.70 -5.35
C PHE A 52 -13.49 15.90 -6.12
N ASP A 53 -13.24 15.74 -7.42
CA ASP A 53 -12.72 16.81 -8.27
C ASP A 53 -11.34 17.36 -7.87
N GLU A 54 -10.57 16.62 -7.06
CA GLU A 54 -9.28 17.04 -6.50
C GLU A 54 -8.08 16.61 -7.36
N GLY A 55 -7.97 17.16 -8.57
CA GLY A 55 -6.79 16.98 -9.43
C GLY A 55 -7.11 16.93 -10.93
N THR A 56 -6.06 16.77 -11.74
CA THR A 56 -6.16 16.79 -13.21
C THR A 56 -6.18 15.39 -13.82
N TYR A 57 -6.48 15.31 -15.12
CA TYR A 57 -6.32 14.07 -15.89
C TYR A 57 -4.86 13.59 -15.93
N GLU A 58 -3.87 14.49 -15.95
CA GLU A 58 -2.47 14.10 -15.92
C GLU A 58 -2.08 13.53 -14.54
N ASP A 59 -2.66 14.06 -13.46
CA ASP A 59 -2.50 13.49 -12.12
C ASP A 59 -3.11 12.08 -12.04
N PHE A 60 -4.30 11.88 -12.64
CA PHE A 60 -4.95 10.58 -12.77
C PHE A 60 -4.07 9.58 -13.54
N LYS A 61 -3.61 9.96 -14.74
CA LYS A 61 -2.76 9.14 -15.61
C LYS A 61 -1.46 8.72 -14.90
N ALA A 62 -0.86 9.63 -14.11
CA ALA A 62 0.38 9.38 -13.39
C ALA A 62 0.26 8.40 -12.20
N LEU A 63 -0.96 8.05 -11.78
CA LEU A 63 -1.18 7.03 -10.75
C LEU A 63 -0.99 5.60 -11.26
N TYR A 64 -1.08 5.39 -12.58
CA TYR A 64 -1.08 4.05 -13.15
C TYR A 64 0.33 3.55 -13.47
N ALA A 65 0.49 2.23 -13.34
CA ALA A 65 1.73 1.53 -13.71
C ALA A 65 1.97 1.59 -15.22
N ASP A 66 0.89 1.55 -16.00
CA ASP A 66 0.91 1.73 -17.45
C ASP A 66 0.08 2.95 -17.86
N PRO A 67 0.67 4.15 -17.85
CA PRO A 67 -0.04 5.39 -18.15
C PRO A 67 -0.55 5.43 -19.60
N GLU A 68 0.01 4.64 -20.53
CA GLU A 68 -0.43 4.67 -21.93
C GLU A 68 -1.72 3.87 -22.18
N ASN A 69 -2.12 3.03 -21.24
CA ASN A 69 -3.32 2.19 -21.31
C ASN A 69 -4.45 2.63 -20.36
N VAL A 70 -4.40 3.86 -19.84
CA VAL A 70 -5.49 4.43 -19.04
C VAL A 70 -6.59 5.01 -19.92
N ASN A 71 -7.79 5.20 -19.35
CA ASN A 71 -8.91 5.91 -19.99
C ASN A 71 -8.43 7.22 -20.62
N THR A 72 -8.98 7.57 -21.78
CA THR A 72 -8.75 8.88 -22.38
C THR A 72 -9.27 10.01 -21.49
N LYS A 73 -8.83 11.25 -21.75
CA LYS A 73 -9.32 12.42 -21.01
C LYS A 73 -10.85 12.56 -21.08
N GLU A 74 -11.44 12.29 -22.23
CA GLU A 74 -12.89 12.38 -22.43
C GLU A 74 -13.63 11.34 -21.57
N GLU A 75 -13.16 10.09 -21.57
CA GLU A 75 -13.72 9.02 -20.74
C GLU A 75 -13.54 9.30 -19.24
N PHE A 76 -12.40 9.88 -18.84
CA PHE A 76 -12.15 10.30 -17.46
C PHE A 76 -13.09 11.44 -17.03
N ASP A 77 -13.25 12.47 -17.85
CA ASP A 77 -14.14 13.60 -17.57
C ASP A 77 -15.61 13.12 -17.48
N GLU A 78 -16.02 12.22 -18.37
CA GLU A 78 -17.35 11.61 -18.34
C GLU A 78 -17.57 10.76 -17.08
N PHE A 79 -16.57 9.95 -16.73
CA PHE A 79 -16.58 9.13 -15.52
C PHE A 79 -16.77 9.99 -14.27
N ARG A 80 -15.96 11.04 -14.06
CA ARG A 80 -16.11 11.96 -12.91
C ARG A 80 -17.50 12.58 -12.84
N LYS A 81 -18.00 13.05 -13.97
CA LYS A 81 -19.29 13.76 -14.03
C LYS A 81 -20.47 12.86 -13.64
N ASN A 82 -20.38 11.58 -13.95
CA ASN A 82 -21.48 10.63 -13.76
C ASN A 82 -21.33 9.78 -12.49
N ASN A 83 -20.15 9.75 -11.87
CA ASN A 83 -19.92 9.00 -10.64
C ASN A 83 -20.32 9.79 -9.40
N ASP A 84 -21.42 9.37 -8.78
CA ASP A 84 -21.77 9.77 -7.42
C ASP A 84 -20.98 8.90 -6.42
N PRO A 85 -20.15 9.50 -5.53
CA PRO A 85 -19.42 8.76 -4.49
C PRO A 85 -20.33 7.84 -3.67
N LYS A 86 -21.61 8.18 -3.48
CA LYS A 86 -22.59 7.38 -2.71
C LYS A 86 -22.89 6.01 -3.33
N GLN A 87 -22.69 5.86 -4.64
CA GLN A 87 -22.87 4.57 -5.31
C GLN A 87 -21.73 3.60 -5.01
N THR A 88 -20.51 4.14 -4.81
CA THR A 88 -19.30 3.36 -4.52
C THR A 88 -19.10 3.18 -3.01
N PHE A 89 -19.36 4.25 -2.26
CA PHE A 89 -19.16 4.37 -0.81
C PHE A 89 -20.52 4.66 -0.15
N PRO A 90 -21.32 3.64 0.16
CA PRO A 90 -22.71 3.81 0.63
C PRO A 90 -22.83 4.40 2.05
N ILE A 91 -21.73 4.52 2.77
CA ILE A 91 -21.64 5.26 4.04
C ILE A 91 -20.48 6.24 3.96
N ASP A 92 -20.51 7.27 4.80
CA ASP A 92 -19.42 8.22 4.99
C ASP A 92 -18.99 8.97 3.70
N SER A 93 -19.81 8.90 2.64
CA SER A 93 -19.51 9.41 1.30
C SER A 93 -19.55 10.93 1.15
N ASP A 94 -20.04 11.64 2.16
CA ASP A 94 -20.12 13.10 2.12
C ASP A 94 -18.74 13.76 2.29
N LYS A 95 -17.72 13.02 2.77
CA LYS A 95 -16.36 13.51 2.99
C LYS A 95 -15.29 12.49 2.57
N PRO A 96 -14.29 12.90 1.77
CA PRO A 96 -13.23 11.99 1.35
C PRO A 96 -12.46 11.40 2.54
N GLU A 97 -12.23 12.16 3.61
CA GLU A 97 -11.49 11.69 4.78
C GLU A 97 -12.21 10.59 5.56
N ASP A 98 -13.54 10.57 5.52
CA ASP A 98 -14.32 9.53 6.17
C ASP A 98 -14.37 8.26 5.31
N ILE A 99 -14.45 8.37 3.97
CA ILE A 99 -14.30 7.23 3.04
C ILE A 99 -12.96 6.53 3.23
N LYS A 100 -11.86 7.27 3.32
CA LYS A 100 -10.49 6.72 3.34
C LYS A 100 -10.22 5.83 4.56
N LYS A 101 -10.94 6.04 5.67
CA LYS A 101 -10.82 5.22 6.90
C LYS A 101 -11.22 3.76 6.70
N HIS A 102 -11.97 3.48 5.66
CA HIS A 102 -12.50 2.15 5.34
C HIS A 102 -11.63 1.38 4.33
N LEU A 103 -10.47 1.95 3.95
CA LEU A 103 -9.50 1.29 3.09
C LEU A 103 -8.74 0.23 3.88
N VAL A 104 -8.72 -0.98 3.35
CA VAL A 104 -7.99 -2.12 3.89
C VAL A 104 -7.00 -2.60 2.84
N VAL A 105 -5.82 -2.96 3.31
CA VAL A 105 -4.75 -3.50 2.48
C VAL A 105 -4.66 -5.01 2.69
N LYS A 106 -4.55 -5.73 1.57
CA LYS A 106 -4.11 -7.12 1.55
C LYS A 106 -2.86 -7.22 0.70
N GLU A 107 -1.73 -7.40 1.37
CA GLU A 107 -0.46 -7.69 0.72
C GLU A 107 -0.54 -9.05 -0.01
N ILE A 108 -0.07 -9.08 -1.25
CA ILE A 108 0.07 -10.31 -2.04
C ILE A 108 1.52 -10.77 -2.01
N ASP A 109 2.44 -9.86 -2.34
CA ASP A 109 3.88 -10.03 -2.28
C ASP A 109 4.58 -8.66 -2.13
N GLU A 110 5.91 -8.64 -2.16
CA GLU A 110 6.71 -7.41 -1.94
C GLU A 110 6.47 -6.30 -2.98
N ASN A 111 5.91 -6.64 -4.15
CA ASN A 111 5.66 -5.72 -5.26
C ASN A 111 4.17 -5.60 -5.61
N ASN A 112 3.28 -6.38 -4.99
CA ASN A 112 1.86 -6.41 -5.33
C ASN A 112 0.98 -6.42 -4.08
N ALA A 113 -0.07 -5.62 -4.10
CA ALA A 113 -1.10 -5.62 -3.07
C ALA A 113 -2.49 -5.36 -3.67
N GLU A 114 -3.51 -5.67 -2.90
CA GLU A 114 -4.87 -5.24 -3.14
C GLU A 114 -5.26 -4.25 -2.06
N VAL A 115 -5.83 -3.12 -2.47
CA VAL A 115 -6.49 -2.18 -1.56
C VAL A 115 -7.97 -2.28 -1.85
N TYR A 116 -8.79 -2.36 -0.82
CA TYR A 116 -10.23 -2.47 -1.00
C TYR A 116 -10.97 -1.68 0.06
N TRP A 117 -12.18 -1.27 -0.29
CA TRP A 117 -13.04 -0.51 0.60
C TRP A 117 -14.13 -1.41 1.17
N VAL A 118 -14.28 -1.46 2.49
CA VAL A 118 -15.34 -2.21 3.18
C VAL A 118 -16.21 -1.28 4.01
N LYS A 119 -17.50 -1.56 4.08
CA LYS A 119 -18.43 -0.75 4.88
C LYS A 119 -18.23 -0.92 6.39
N ASP A 120 -17.83 -2.11 6.85
CA ASP A 120 -17.67 -2.43 8.27
C ASP A 120 -16.25 -2.92 8.54
N LEU A 121 -15.46 -2.09 9.23
CA LEU A 121 -14.10 -2.42 9.66
C LEU A 121 -14.05 -3.55 10.71
N LYS A 122 -15.18 -3.98 11.26
CA LYS A 122 -15.21 -5.18 12.11
C LYS A 122 -15.23 -6.48 11.29
N ASP A 123 -15.52 -6.38 10.00
CA ASP A 123 -15.56 -7.51 9.07
C ASP A 123 -14.85 -7.14 7.76
N GLU A 124 -13.52 -6.96 7.83
CA GLU A 124 -12.63 -6.53 6.73
C GLU A 124 -12.42 -7.57 5.63
N LYS A 125 -13.45 -8.36 5.33
CA LYS A 125 -13.42 -9.38 4.28
C LYS A 125 -13.53 -8.72 2.91
N LYS A 126 -12.60 -9.07 2.02
CA LYS A 126 -12.59 -8.61 0.62
C LYS A 126 -13.90 -8.92 -0.10
N GLU A 127 -14.57 -10.03 0.26
CA GLU A 127 -15.84 -10.45 -0.34
C GLU A 127 -16.99 -9.46 -0.07
N GLU A 128 -16.88 -8.65 0.98
CA GLU A 128 -17.84 -7.61 1.34
C GLU A 128 -17.43 -6.22 0.80
N ALA A 129 -16.31 -6.16 0.04
CA ALA A 129 -15.82 -4.91 -0.49
C ALA A 129 -16.72 -4.40 -1.63
N THR A 130 -17.01 -3.10 -1.62
CA THR A 130 -17.74 -2.45 -2.73
C THR A 130 -16.79 -2.02 -3.85
N SER A 131 -15.49 -1.95 -3.57
CA SER A 131 -14.45 -1.62 -4.54
C SER A 131 -13.13 -2.27 -4.15
N VAL A 132 -12.39 -2.70 -5.18
CA VAL A 132 -11.10 -3.35 -5.05
C VAL A 132 -10.18 -2.78 -6.12
N TRP A 133 -9.00 -2.36 -5.72
CA TRP A 133 -7.93 -1.88 -6.59
C TRP A 133 -6.71 -2.79 -6.44
N ALA A 134 -6.14 -3.21 -7.55
CA ALA A 134 -4.82 -3.81 -7.56
C ALA A 134 -3.77 -2.70 -7.64
N VAL A 135 -2.74 -2.79 -6.81
CA VAL A 135 -1.60 -1.88 -6.84
C VAL A 135 -0.31 -2.67 -7.00
N THR A 136 0.63 -2.11 -7.77
CA THR A 136 1.93 -2.73 -8.04
C THR A 136 3.05 -1.71 -7.87
N LYS A 137 4.23 -2.18 -7.49
CA LYS A 137 5.41 -1.34 -7.24
C LYS A 137 6.22 -1.21 -8.53
N VAL A 138 6.34 0.02 -9.03
CA VAL A 138 7.12 0.38 -10.24
C VAL A 138 8.19 1.40 -9.83
N ASP A 139 9.46 1.07 -10.08
CA ASP A 139 10.60 1.94 -9.72
C ASP A 139 10.61 2.41 -8.25
N GLY A 140 10.08 1.58 -7.35
CA GLY A 140 10.00 1.85 -5.91
C GLY A 140 8.74 2.62 -5.47
N GLU A 141 7.89 3.05 -6.40
CA GLU A 141 6.62 3.73 -6.13
C GLU A 141 5.42 2.78 -6.34
N TRP A 142 4.42 2.86 -5.47
CA TRP A 142 3.16 2.13 -5.67
C TRP A 142 2.28 2.84 -6.70
N LYS A 143 1.75 2.07 -7.64
CA LYS A 143 0.90 2.51 -8.75
C LYS A 143 -0.35 1.65 -8.83
N VAL A 144 -1.43 2.19 -9.38
CA VAL A 144 -2.62 1.42 -9.77
C VAL A 144 -2.25 0.53 -10.96
N ASN A 145 -2.57 -0.75 -10.88
CA ASN A 145 -2.34 -1.72 -11.96
C ASN A 145 -3.49 -1.68 -12.98
#